data_AF-A0A943SSE8-F1
#
_entry.id   AF-A0A943SSE8-F1
#
_cell.length_a   1.000
_cell.length_b   1.000
_cell.length_c   1.000
_cell.angle_alpha   90.00
_cell.angle_beta   90.00
_cell.angle_gamma   90.00
#
_symmetry.space_group_name_H-M   'P 1'
#
loop_
_entity.id
_entity.type
_entity.pdbx_description
1 polymer ?
#
loop_
_entity_poly.entity_id
_entity_poly.type
_entity_poly.pdbx_seq_one_letter_code
_entity_poly.pdbx_strand_id
1 'polypeptide(L)' 'MNIGEFTTRSKDFRKADSISPKKANATWHHHQDGKTLQEVPTKIHTQFTHRGGFSISKRGKE' A
#
# COMPACT_ATOMS: atom_id res chain seq x y z
N MET A 1 8.92 4.31 4.77
CA MET A 1 8.50 5.67 5.14
C MET A 1 7.50 5.61 6.28
N ASN A 2 7.75 6.19 7.44
CA ASN A 2 6.73 6.27 8.49
C ASN A 2 5.74 7.40 8.19
N ILE A 3 4.45 7.11 8.15
CA ILE A 3 3.39 8.10 7.87
C ILE A 3 2.41 8.28 9.04
N GLY A 4 2.69 7.66 10.20
CA GLY A 4 1.73 7.52 11.30
C GLY A 4 0.68 6.46 11.02
N GLU A 5 -0.37 6.39 11.85
CA GLU A 5 -1.44 5.40 11.68
C GLU A 5 -2.10 5.47 10.29
N PHE A 6 -2.29 4.32 9.67
CA PHE A 6 -2.98 4.23 8.38
C PHE A 6 -4.41 4.73 8.47
N THR A 7 -4.81 5.51 7.46
CA THR A 7 -6.16 6.03 7.36
C THR A 7 -6.85 5.38 6.17
N THR A 8 -6.78 6.01 5.00
CA THR A 8 -7.24 5.43 3.74
C THR A 8 -6.09 5.44 2.74
N ARG A 9 -6.03 4.39 1.91
CA ARG A 9 -4.99 4.22 0.88
C ARG A 9 -4.69 5.50 0.10
N SER A 10 -5.72 6.19 -0.39
CA SER A 10 -5.51 7.41 -1.16
C SER A 10 -4.93 8.57 -0.35
N LYS A 11 -5.34 8.74 0.92
CA LYS A 11 -4.79 9.78 1.81
C LYS A 11 -3.35 9.48 2.19
N ASP A 12 -3.09 8.23 2.57
CA ASP A 12 -1.78 7.75 2.98
C ASP A 12 -0.76 7.89 1.82
N PHE A 13 -1.17 7.55 0.60
CA PHE A 13 -0.31 7.65 -0.59
C PHE A 13 0.02 9.11 -0.91
N ARG A 14 -0.99 10.00 -0.87
CA ARG A 14 -0.76 11.44 -1.06
C ARG A 14 0.19 12.00 -0.01
N LYS A 15 0.05 11.56 1.25
CA LYS A 15 0.93 11.96 2.34
C LYS A 15 2.36 11.50 2.08
N ALA A 16 2.56 10.24 1.67
CA ALA A 16 3.90 9.75 1.34
C ALA A 16 4.49 10.45 0.11
N ASP A 17 3.72 10.65 -0.97
CA ASP A 17 4.19 11.40 -2.15
C ASP A 17 4.55 12.86 -1.80
N SER A 18 3.85 13.49 -0.86
CA SER A 18 4.18 14.83 -0.39
C SER A 18 5.47 14.90 0.41
N ILE A 19 5.86 13.82 1.10
CA ILE A 19 7.08 13.78 1.90
C ILE A 19 8.28 13.34 1.05
N SER A 20 8.07 12.32 0.23
CA SER A 20 9.06 11.77 -0.69
C SER A 20 8.33 11.26 -1.92
N PRO A 21 8.32 12.00 -3.04
CA PRO A 21 7.65 11.54 -4.26
C PRO A 21 8.23 10.20 -4.71
N LYS A 22 7.35 9.24 -5.00
CA LYS A 22 7.76 7.92 -5.47
C LYS A 22 8.33 7.97 -6.88
N LYS A 23 9.12 6.98 -7.25
CA LYS A 23 9.63 6.81 -8.62
C LYS A 23 8.49 6.54 -9.61
N ALA A 24 8.68 6.92 -10.87
CA ALA A 24 7.66 6.78 -11.94
C ALA A 24 7.06 5.36 -12.10
N ASN A 25 7.86 4.32 -11.83
CA ASN A 25 7.44 2.92 -11.93
C ASN A 25 7.29 2.23 -10.57
N ALA A 26 6.99 2.99 -9.52
CA ALA A 26 6.78 2.49 -8.17
C ALA A 26 5.40 2.88 -7.64
N THR A 27 4.93 2.12 -6.66
CA THR A 27 3.72 2.39 -5.88
C THR A 27 4.05 2.28 -4.40
N TRP A 28 3.21 2.93 -3.59
CA TRP A 28 3.21 2.72 -2.15
C TRP A 28 2.55 1.38 -1.81
N HIS A 29 3.12 0.69 -0.84
CA HIS A 29 2.60 -0.52 -0.24
C HIS A 29 2.51 -0.32 1.28
N HIS A 30 1.34 -0.59 1.86
CA HIS A 30 1.14 -0.58 3.30
C HIS A 30 1.86 -1.76 3.93
N HIS A 31 2.86 -1.50 4.75
CA HIS A 31 3.56 -2.53 5.50
C HIS A 31 2.72 -3.03 6.68
N GLN A 32 3.00 -4.25 7.15
CA GLN A 32 2.18 -4.94 8.16
C GLN A 32 2.14 -4.25 9.53
N ASP A 33 3.09 -3.33 9.80
CA ASP A 33 3.15 -2.60 11.08
C ASP A 33 2.04 -1.54 11.25
N GLY A 34 1.28 -1.23 10.20
CA GLY A 34 0.16 -0.28 10.29
C GLY A 34 0.55 1.20 10.27
N LYS A 35 1.85 1.52 10.17
CA LYS A 35 2.39 2.89 10.28
C LYS A 35 3.38 3.26 9.17
N THR A 36 3.92 2.28 8.45
CA THR A 36 4.89 2.55 7.38
C THR A 36 4.39 2.21 5.98
N LEU A 37 4.70 3.10 5.03
CA LEU A 37 4.60 2.84 3.60
C LEU A 37 5.96 2.46 3.03
N GLN A 38 5.98 1.39 2.25
CA GLN A 38 7.15 0.94 1.50
C GLN A 38 6.97 1.28 0.02
N GLU A 39 7.96 1.94 -0.58
CA GLU A 39 8.02 2.07 -2.03
C GLU A 39 8.36 0.70 -2.63
N VAL A 40 7.52 0.21 -3.54
CA VAL A 40 7.75 -1.03 -4.27
C VAL A 40 7.56 -0.81 -5.77
N PRO A 41 8.34 -1.46 -6.65
CA PRO A 41 8.09 -1.38 -8.08
C PRO A 41 6.68 -1.85 -8.44
N THR A 42 6.00 -1.15 -9.35
CA THR A 42 4.63 -1.47 -9.76
C THR A 42 4.54 -2.91 -10.29
N LYS A 43 5.55 -3.37 -11.03
CA LYS A 43 5.63 -4.75 -11.54
C LYS A 43 5.54 -5.78 -10.41
N ILE A 44 6.29 -5.55 -9.32
CA ILE A 44 6.28 -6.41 -8.13
C ILE A 44 4.90 -6.32 -7.46
N HIS A 45 4.39 -5.12 -7.21
CA HIS A 45 3.06 -4.94 -6.61
C HIS A 45 1.96 -5.67 -7.40
N THR A 46 1.98 -5.60 -8.74
CA THR A 46 1.04 -6.30 -9.63
C THR A 46 1.09 -7.81 -9.48
N GLN A 47 2.28 -8.39 -9.28
CA GLN A 47 2.45 -9.84 -9.07
C GLN A 47 1.83 -10.33 -7.74
N PHE A 48 1.76 -9.46 -6.73
CA PHE A 48 1.24 -9.79 -5.40
C PHE A 48 -0.17 -9.25 -5.13
N THR A 49 -0.81 -8.59 -6.10
CA THR A 49 -2.02 -7.79 -5.84
C THR A 49 -3.23 -8.63 -5.38
N HIS A 50 -3.24 -9.95 -5.62
CA HIS A 50 -4.42 -10.81 -5.40
C HIS A 50 -4.19 -12.00 -4.46
N ARG A 51 -3.02 -12.11 -3.80
CA ARG A 51 -2.72 -13.18 -2.82
C ARG A 51 -2.31 -12.60 -1.46
N GLY A 52 -3.18 -11.79 -0.87
CA GLY A 52 -2.98 -11.22 0.46
C GLY A 52 -4.31 -11.08 1.20
N GLY A 53 -4.25 -10.96 2.53
CA GLY A 53 -5.41 -11.02 3.44
C GLY A 53 -6.56 -10.07 3.09
N PHE A 54 -6.29 -8.95 2.43
CA PHE A 54 -7.30 -7.96 1.99
C PHE A 54 -8.27 -8.49 0.92
N SER A 55 -7.86 -9.48 0.11
CA SER A 55 -8.72 -10.12 -0.90
C SER A 55 -9.55 -11.27 -0.33
N ILE A 56 -9.07 -11.93 0.73
CA ILE A 56 -9.75 -13.07 1.37
C ILE A 56 -10.99 -12.60 2.14
N SER A 57 -11.00 -11.36 2.64
CA SER A 57 -12.13 -10.77 3.38
C SER A 57 -13.38 -10.48 2.55
N LYS A 58 -13.39 -10.73 1.22
CA LYS A 58 -14.53 -10.46 0.35
C LYS A 58 -15.27 -11.69 -0.18
N ARG A 59 -14.92 -12.90 0.25
CA ARG A 59 -15.62 -14.13 -0.15
C ARG A 59 -15.96 -14.97 1.07
N GLY A 60 -17.04 -14.58 1.75
CA GLY A 60 -17.53 -15.23 2.96
C GLY A 60 -18.85 -14.62 3.44
N LYS A 61 -19.88 -14.64 2.58
CA LYS A 61 -21.31 -14.69 2.94
C LYS A 61 -22.07 -15.31 1.76
N GLU A 62 -22.11 -16.62 1.75
CA GLU A 62 -23.17 -17.44 1.15
C GLU A 62 -23.68 -18.37 2.25
#